data_AF-A0A8K0K9N2-F1
#
_entry.id   AF-A0A8K0K9N2-F1
#
_cell.length_a   1.000
_cell.length_b   1.000
_cell.length_c   1.000
_cell.angle_alpha   90.00
_cell.angle_beta   90.00
_cell.angle_gamma   90.00
#
_symmetry.space_group_name_H-M   'P 1'
#
loop_
_entity.id
_entity.type
_entity.pdbx_description
1 polymer ?
#
loop_
_entity_poly.entity_id
_entity_poly.type
_entity_poly.pdbx_seq_one_letter_code
_entity_poly.pdbx_strand_id
1 'polypeptide(L)'
;MEPEEEGSISQTTITASFTLSDPSSRDPTDSGCNWAYLPEDILRMIYQYLTAEELVTAGRTCRSWLEVSYDELLWKELFVEEFGVDSSIGIMPGKNSWYLEYKRLKYHTPIVETEVLKEHTHQVLHVSFAHNGKSFATCSKDGYILVWDSGYPAHVKYYRDMKDFCWKYTQYSQFNQSDTLLLVSGVHFGSTHSTSGEIAVFSLE
;
A
#
# COMPACT_ATOMS: atom_id res chain seq x y z
N MET A 1 -63.97 -7.27 14.36
CA MET A 1 -64.61 -5.97 14.07
C MET A 1 -63.83 -4.98 14.90
N GLU A 2 -63.28 -3.97 14.21
CA GLU A 2 -62.19 -3.06 14.58
C GLU A 2 -60.75 -3.62 14.42
N PRO A 3 -59.83 -2.84 13.82
CA PRO A 3 -58.67 -3.37 13.10
C PRO A 3 -57.32 -3.09 13.76
N GLU A 4 -56.31 -3.81 13.27
CA GLU A 4 -54.91 -3.76 13.64
C GLU A 4 -54.24 -2.44 13.17
N GLU A 5 -53.47 -1.79 14.06
CA GLU A 5 -52.59 -0.67 13.70
C GLU A 5 -51.31 -1.22 13.06
N GLU A 6 -51.21 -1.11 11.73
CA GLU A 6 -49.95 -1.26 11.01
C GLU A 6 -49.10 0.01 11.17
N GLY A 7 -47.96 -0.12 11.85
CA GLY A 7 -46.92 0.90 11.92
C GLY A 7 -46.27 1.11 10.55
N SER A 8 -46.59 2.21 9.89
CA SER A 8 -45.97 2.64 8.64
C SER A 8 -44.55 3.18 8.87
N ILE A 9 -43.56 2.59 8.21
CA ILE A 9 -42.18 3.06 8.15
C ILE A 9 -42.12 4.21 7.14
N SER A 10 -41.93 5.44 7.62
CA SER A 10 -41.71 6.60 6.76
C SER A 10 -40.36 6.52 6.06
N GLN A 11 -40.36 6.26 4.75
CA GLN A 11 -39.21 6.49 3.88
C GLN A 11 -39.06 8.00 3.65
N THR A 12 -38.03 8.60 4.24
CA THR A 12 -37.67 10.00 3.97
C THR A 12 -36.94 10.09 2.64
N THR A 13 -37.67 10.32 1.56
CA THR A 13 -37.12 10.75 0.28
C THR A 13 -36.60 12.18 0.42
N ILE A 14 -35.28 12.38 0.40
CA ILE A 14 -34.69 13.72 0.29
C ILE A 14 -34.82 14.17 -1.16
N THR A 15 -35.93 14.84 -1.49
CA THR A 15 -36.02 15.66 -2.70
C THR A 15 -35.28 16.96 -2.45
N ALA A 16 -34.07 17.10 -3.02
CA ALA A 16 -33.41 18.38 -3.14
C ALA A 16 -34.23 19.27 -4.10
N SER A 17 -34.99 20.20 -3.54
CA SER A 17 -35.68 21.24 -4.31
C SER A 17 -34.64 22.22 -4.86
N PHE A 18 -34.26 22.04 -6.12
CA PHE A 18 -33.59 23.10 -6.88
C PHE A 18 -34.61 24.20 -7.16
N THR A 19 -34.59 25.25 -6.36
CA THR A 19 -35.21 26.51 -6.75
C THR A 19 -34.38 27.10 -7.88
N LEU A 20 -34.88 27.03 -9.12
CA LEU A 20 -34.43 27.89 -10.20
C LEU A 20 -34.71 29.33 -9.75
N SER A 21 -33.67 30.04 -9.32
CA SER A 21 -33.76 31.46 -9.04
C SER A 21 -34.15 32.19 -10.32
N ASP A 22 -35.16 33.04 -10.19
CA ASP A 22 -35.67 33.92 -11.24
C ASP A 22 -34.50 34.75 -11.84
N PRO A 23 -34.25 34.69 -13.15
CA PRO A 23 -33.13 35.41 -13.77
C PRO A 23 -33.29 36.95 -13.72
N SER A 24 -34.44 37.47 -13.26
CA SER A 24 -34.72 38.90 -13.19
C SER A 24 -34.38 39.56 -11.84
N SER A 25 -33.98 38.81 -10.80
CA SER A 25 -33.63 39.38 -9.48
C SER A 25 -32.12 39.59 -9.26
N ARG A 26 -31.33 39.70 -10.34
CA ARG A 26 -29.87 39.89 -10.22
C ARG A 26 -29.57 41.32 -9.76
N ASP A 27 -29.03 41.42 -8.55
CA ASP A 27 -28.36 42.63 -8.08
C ASP A 27 -27.15 42.90 -9.01
N PRO A 28 -27.06 44.05 -9.71
CA PRO A 28 -26.00 44.32 -10.67
C PRO A 28 -24.62 44.49 -10.02
N THR A 29 -24.54 44.42 -8.68
CA THR A 29 -23.31 44.49 -7.90
C THR A 29 -22.70 43.13 -7.53
N ASP A 30 -23.42 42.02 -7.73
CA ASP A 30 -22.85 40.68 -7.53
C ASP A 30 -22.06 40.23 -8.78
N SER A 31 -21.01 40.99 -9.08
CA SER A 31 -19.91 40.54 -9.93
C SER A 31 -18.94 39.67 -9.12
N GLY A 32 -19.47 38.84 -8.21
CA GLY A 32 -18.69 37.90 -7.43
C GLY A 32 -18.08 36.87 -8.37
N CYS A 33 -16.76 36.72 -8.33
CA CYS A 33 -16.05 35.63 -9.01
C CYS A 33 -16.66 34.30 -8.55
N ASN A 34 -17.48 33.70 -9.39
CA ASN A 34 -18.06 32.40 -9.07
C ASN A 34 -16.96 31.34 -9.27
N TRP A 35 -16.41 30.88 -8.15
CA TRP A 35 -15.38 29.84 -8.06
C TRP A 35 -15.73 28.54 -8.81
N ALA A 36 -17.01 28.32 -9.14
CA ALA A 36 -17.46 27.18 -9.95
C ALA A 36 -17.04 27.27 -11.44
N TYR A 37 -16.65 28.46 -11.93
CA TYR A 37 -16.15 28.65 -13.30
C TYR A 37 -14.63 28.82 -13.38
N LEU A 38 -13.92 28.57 -12.28
CA LEU A 38 -12.45 28.62 -12.28
C LEU A 38 -11.92 27.53 -13.25
N PRO A 39 -10.99 27.86 -14.16
CA PRO A 39 -10.36 26.85 -15.00
C PRO A 39 -9.69 25.76 -14.17
N GLU A 40 -9.78 24.51 -14.63
CA GLU A 40 -9.25 23.33 -13.92
C GLU A 40 -7.75 23.45 -13.60
N ASP A 41 -6.97 24.05 -14.51
CA ASP A 41 -5.53 24.27 -14.31
C ASP A 41 -5.23 25.17 -13.09
N ILE A 42 -6.03 26.22 -12.90
CA ILE A 42 -5.85 27.14 -11.77
C ILE A 42 -6.30 26.44 -10.48
N LEU A 43 -7.38 25.67 -10.55
CA LEU A 43 -7.83 24.89 -9.40
C LEU A 43 -6.77 23.86 -8.97
N ARG A 44 -6.14 23.18 -9.92
CA ARG A 44 -5.03 22.25 -9.69
C ARG A 44 -3.82 22.96 -9.05
N MET A 45 -3.46 24.15 -9.54
CA MET A 45 -2.39 24.98 -8.93
C MET A 45 -2.70 25.40 -7.50
N ILE A 46 -3.97 25.58 -7.13
CA ILE A 46 -4.36 25.87 -5.75
C ILE A 46 -4.26 24.59 -4.92
N TYR A 47 -4.70 23.46 -5.48
CA TYR A 47 -4.74 22.16 -4.79
C TYR A 47 -3.36 21.58 -4.47
N GLN A 48 -2.30 21.98 -5.18
CA GLN A 48 -0.92 21.59 -4.85
C GLN A 48 -0.46 22.04 -3.45
N TYR A 49 -1.17 22.98 -2.82
CA TYR A 49 -0.86 23.47 -1.47
C TYR A 49 -1.70 22.80 -0.38
N LEU A 50 -2.62 21.91 -0.74
CA LEU A 50 -3.52 21.24 0.20
C LEU A 50 -2.95 19.89 0.63
N THR A 51 -3.20 19.52 1.88
CA THR A 51 -2.99 18.14 2.35
C THR A 51 -4.00 17.19 1.69
N ALA A 52 -3.75 15.87 1.75
CA ALA A 52 -4.68 14.88 1.20
C ALA A 52 -6.09 14.96 1.82
N GLU A 53 -6.20 15.28 3.11
CA GLU A 53 -7.48 15.44 3.80
C GLU A 53 -8.24 16.69 3.34
N GLU A 54 -7.52 17.80 3.19
CA GLU A 54 -8.07 19.06 2.68
C GLU A 54 -8.48 18.96 1.21
N LEU A 55 -7.69 18.26 0.39
CA LEU A 55 -7.97 18.03 -1.03
C LEU A 55 -9.27 17.25 -1.23
N VAL A 56 -9.45 16.15 -0.48
CA VAL A 56 -10.70 15.37 -0.51
C VAL A 56 -11.87 16.20 0.02
N THR A 57 -11.65 17.04 1.02
CA THR A 57 -12.69 17.92 1.55
C THR A 57 -13.10 18.98 0.53
N ALA A 58 -12.14 19.58 -0.19
CA ALA A 58 -12.39 20.52 -1.28
C ALA A 58 -13.17 19.87 -2.42
N GLY A 59 -12.84 18.63 -2.79
CA GLY A 59 -13.57 17.87 -3.82
C GLY A 59 -15.06 17.66 -3.51
N ARG A 60 -15.48 17.74 -2.24
CA ARG A 60 -16.89 17.57 -1.84
C ARG A 60 -17.77 18.81 -2.10
N THR A 61 -17.21 19.90 -2.62
CA THR A 61 -17.92 21.17 -2.83
C THR A 61 -18.80 21.18 -4.09
N CYS A 62 -18.25 20.79 -5.24
CA CYS A 62 -18.97 20.72 -6.52
C CYS A 62 -18.32 19.72 -7.49
N ARG A 63 -18.96 19.44 -8.64
CA ARG A 63 -18.48 18.43 -9.61
C ARG A 63 -17.11 18.76 -10.20
N SER A 64 -16.88 20.01 -10.58
CA SER A 64 -15.59 20.44 -11.13
C SER A 64 -14.46 20.27 -10.12
N TRP A 65 -14.71 20.62 -8.86
CA TRP A 65 -13.73 20.45 -7.78
C TRP A 65 -13.48 18.99 -7.45
N LEU A 66 -14.52 18.16 -7.49
CA LEU A 66 -14.39 16.72 -7.34
C LEU A 66 -13.47 16.14 -8.41
N GLU A 67 -13.70 16.46 -9.68
CA GLU A 67 -12.91 15.95 -10.81
C GLU A 67 -11.44 16.32 -10.68
N VAL A 68 -11.12 17.59 -10.41
CA VAL A 68 -9.73 18.05 -10.24
C VAL A 68 -9.08 17.48 -8.96
N SER A 69 -9.85 17.23 -7.90
CA SER A 69 -9.31 16.65 -6.66
C SER A 69 -8.77 15.22 -6.83
N TYR A 70 -9.14 14.52 -7.90
CA TYR A 70 -8.65 13.18 -8.24
C TYR A 70 -7.53 13.19 -9.30
N ASP A 71 -6.93 14.34 -9.58
CA ASP A 71 -5.81 14.43 -10.52
C ASP A 71 -4.60 13.59 -10.06
N GLU A 72 -4.08 12.78 -10.98
CA GLU A 72 -3.03 11.80 -10.69
C GLU A 72 -1.69 12.44 -10.31
N LEU A 73 -1.40 13.65 -10.78
CA LEU A 73 -0.15 14.34 -10.43
C LEU A 73 -0.23 14.92 -9.01
N LEU A 74 -1.38 15.48 -8.62
CA LEU A 74 -1.61 15.90 -7.23
C LEU A 74 -1.40 14.73 -6.26
N TRP A 75 -2.01 13.58 -6.54
CA TRP A 75 -1.87 12.41 -5.70
C TRP A 75 -0.46 11.82 -5.72
N LYS A 76 0.28 11.93 -6.84
CA LYS A 76 1.69 11.54 -6.88
C LYS A 76 2.55 12.42 -5.96
N GLU A 77 2.36 13.73 -6.01
CA GLU A 77 3.09 14.69 -5.18
C GLU A 77 2.81 14.46 -3.70
N LEU A 78 1.53 14.34 -3.34
CA LEU A 78 1.10 13.99 -1.97
C LEU A 78 1.67 12.66 -1.50
N PHE A 79 1.69 11.65 -2.37
CA PHE A 79 2.26 10.34 -2.06
C PHE A 79 3.76 10.40 -1.78
N VAL A 80 4.51 11.11 -2.62
CA VAL A 80 5.96 11.30 -2.47
C VAL A 80 6.27 12.05 -1.18
N GLU A 81 5.53 13.13 -0.89
CA GLU A 81 5.72 13.95 0.30
C GLU A 81 5.40 13.18 1.58
N GLU A 82 4.24 12.52 1.64
CA GLU A 82 3.78 11.89 2.89
C GLU A 82 4.51 10.58 3.21
N PHE A 83 4.86 9.77 2.21
CA PHE A 83 5.54 8.50 2.42
C PHE A 83 7.06 8.56 2.24
N GLY A 84 7.62 9.73 1.89
CA GLY A 84 9.06 9.91 1.72
C GLY A 84 9.66 9.07 0.59
N VAL A 85 8.90 8.85 -0.48
CA VAL A 85 9.29 8.00 -1.62
C VAL A 85 10.04 8.85 -2.65
N ASP A 86 11.11 8.31 -3.24
CA ASP A 86 11.84 9.02 -4.29
C ASP A 86 10.95 9.29 -5.52
N SER A 87 10.98 10.51 -6.05
CA SER A 87 10.10 10.95 -7.15
C SER A 87 10.34 10.25 -8.49
N SER A 88 11.50 9.59 -8.63
CA SER A 88 11.84 8.72 -9.78
C SER A 88 11.13 7.37 -9.74
N ILE A 89 10.58 6.98 -8.59
CA ILE A 89 9.83 5.73 -8.45
C ILE A 89 8.48 5.91 -9.15
N GLY A 90 8.25 5.08 -10.17
CA GLY A 90 6.97 4.99 -10.86
C GLY A 90 5.90 4.33 -10.00
N ILE A 91 4.65 4.42 -10.44
CA ILE A 91 3.57 3.66 -9.82
C ILE A 91 3.87 2.15 -9.90
N MET A 92 3.43 1.39 -8.90
CA MET A 92 3.63 -0.06 -8.86
C MET A 92 3.17 -0.72 -10.18
N PRO A 93 3.94 -1.66 -10.75
CA PRO A 93 3.56 -2.35 -11.98
C PRO A 93 2.15 -2.95 -11.90
N GLY A 94 1.31 -2.67 -12.91
CA GLY A 94 -0.08 -3.12 -12.95
C GLY A 94 -1.08 -2.25 -12.18
N LYS A 95 -0.62 -1.18 -11.52
CA LYS A 95 -1.46 -0.13 -10.94
C LYS A 95 -1.48 1.10 -11.83
N ASN A 96 -2.58 1.86 -11.77
CA ASN A 96 -2.83 2.99 -12.66
C ASN A 96 -3.38 4.23 -11.93
N SER A 97 -3.43 4.24 -10.59
CA SER A 97 -3.88 5.40 -9.83
C SER A 97 -3.08 5.62 -8.55
N TRP A 98 -2.44 6.79 -8.44
CA TRP A 98 -1.73 7.27 -7.25
C TRP A 98 -2.70 7.50 -6.09
N TYR A 99 -3.93 7.96 -6.36
CA TYR A 99 -4.96 8.07 -5.33
C TYR A 99 -5.24 6.70 -4.68
N LEU A 100 -5.40 5.65 -5.48
CA LEU A 100 -5.66 4.31 -4.97
C LEU A 100 -4.47 3.74 -4.21
N GLU A 101 -3.23 4.01 -4.65
CA GLU A 101 -2.04 3.59 -3.92
C GLU A 101 -1.87 4.38 -2.61
N TYR A 102 -2.11 5.69 -2.61
CA TYR A 102 -2.16 6.51 -1.39
C TYR A 102 -3.20 5.93 -0.41
N LYS A 103 -4.42 5.65 -0.89
CA LYS A 103 -5.48 5.02 -0.10
C LYS A 103 -5.06 3.64 0.42
N ARG A 104 -4.36 2.85 -0.39
CA ARG A 104 -3.84 1.55 0.02
C ARG A 104 -2.89 1.69 1.19
N LEU A 105 -1.87 2.55 1.11
CA LEU A 105 -0.92 2.73 2.20
C LEU A 105 -1.58 3.38 3.43
N LYS A 106 -2.43 4.39 3.24
CA LYS A 106 -3.07 5.10 4.36
C LYS A 106 -4.00 4.20 5.18
N TYR A 107 -4.81 3.37 4.53
CA TYR A 107 -5.86 2.59 5.21
C TYR A 107 -5.54 1.10 5.38
N HIS A 108 -4.66 0.54 4.55
CA HIS A 108 -4.38 -0.90 4.54
C HIS A 108 -2.96 -1.25 4.98
N THR A 109 -2.19 -0.28 5.48
CA THR A 109 -0.94 -0.60 6.20
C THR A 109 -1.30 -1.23 7.54
N PRO A 110 -0.79 -2.44 7.85
CA PRO A 110 -1.07 -3.09 9.14
C PRO A 110 -0.55 -2.24 10.30
N ILE A 111 -1.41 -2.00 11.28
CA ILE A 111 -1.08 -1.28 12.53
C ILE A 111 -1.01 -2.20 13.76
N VAL A 112 -1.32 -3.48 13.57
CA VAL A 112 -1.30 -4.52 14.60
C VAL A 112 -0.63 -5.78 14.04
N GLU A 113 -0.03 -6.57 14.92
CA GLU A 113 0.52 -7.87 14.58
C GLU A 113 -0.60 -8.82 14.12
N THR A 114 -0.54 -9.27 12.87
CA THR A 114 -1.57 -10.13 12.27
C THR A 114 -1.27 -11.62 12.40
N GLU A 115 0.00 -12.00 12.46
CA GLU A 115 0.44 -13.40 12.45
C GLU A 115 1.82 -13.58 13.09
N VAL A 116 2.02 -14.71 13.79
CA VAL A 116 3.31 -15.14 14.36
C VAL A 116 3.74 -16.44 13.69
N LEU A 117 4.82 -16.39 12.92
CA LEU A 117 5.44 -17.56 12.29
C LEU A 117 6.44 -18.20 13.26
N LYS A 118 6.28 -19.50 13.56
CA LYS A 118 6.98 -20.24 14.62
C LYS A 118 7.82 -21.42 14.13
N GLU A 119 8.02 -21.50 12.82
CA GLU A 119 8.68 -22.62 12.15
C GLU A 119 10.18 -22.63 12.42
N HIS A 120 10.79 -21.46 12.65
CA HIS A 120 12.18 -21.37 13.12
C HIS A 120 12.27 -21.67 14.61
N THR A 121 13.23 -22.53 14.99
CA THR A 121 13.45 -22.96 16.38
C THR A 121 14.56 -22.17 17.09
N HIS A 122 15.15 -21.20 16.41
CA HIS A 122 16.17 -20.31 16.95
C HIS A 122 16.01 -18.90 16.35
N GLN A 123 16.79 -17.95 16.86
CA GLN A 123 16.90 -16.57 16.34
C GLN A 123 16.93 -16.52 14.80
N VAL A 124 15.95 -15.82 14.23
CA VAL A 124 15.96 -15.38 12.83
C VAL A 124 17.01 -14.28 12.69
N LEU A 125 17.96 -14.48 11.80
CA LEU A 125 19.10 -13.60 11.58
C LEU A 125 18.89 -12.65 10.41
N HIS A 126 18.07 -13.04 9.42
CA HIS A 126 17.76 -12.19 8.28
C HIS A 126 16.40 -12.54 7.66
N VAL A 127 15.76 -11.53 7.07
CA VAL A 127 14.55 -11.65 6.27
C VAL A 127 14.74 -10.86 4.98
N SER A 128 14.38 -11.44 3.84
CA SER A 128 14.42 -10.76 2.54
C SER A 128 13.12 -10.98 1.79
N PHE A 129 12.58 -9.93 1.17
CA PHE A 129 11.39 -10.03 0.33
C PHE A 129 11.75 -10.20 -1.14
N ALA A 130 10.96 -10.97 -1.87
CA ALA A 130 11.00 -10.99 -3.33
C ALA A 130 10.53 -9.64 -3.89
N HIS A 131 11.06 -9.20 -5.02
CA HIS A 131 10.74 -7.92 -5.65
C HIS A 131 9.27 -7.84 -6.08
N ASN A 132 8.68 -8.97 -6.46
CA ASN A 132 7.26 -9.10 -6.78
C ASN A 132 6.33 -9.05 -5.55
N GLY A 133 6.88 -9.08 -4.33
CA GLY A 133 6.15 -9.03 -3.07
C GLY A 133 5.30 -10.27 -2.74
N LYS A 134 5.35 -11.34 -3.54
CA LYS A 134 4.56 -12.57 -3.35
C LYS A 134 5.19 -13.59 -2.43
N SER A 135 6.48 -13.43 -2.14
CA SER A 135 7.22 -14.34 -1.29
C SER A 135 8.28 -13.60 -0.49
N PHE A 136 8.71 -14.20 0.61
CA PHE A 136 9.86 -13.75 1.37
C PHE A 136 10.65 -14.95 1.89
N ALA A 137 11.91 -14.74 2.25
CA ALA A 137 12.79 -15.76 2.77
C ALA A 137 13.30 -15.36 4.15
N THR A 138 13.48 -16.35 5.02
CA THR A 138 14.03 -16.18 6.36
C THR A 138 15.23 -17.10 6.56
N CYS A 139 16.27 -16.56 7.19
CA CYS A 139 17.48 -17.28 7.59
C CYS A 139 17.58 -17.28 9.11
N SER A 140 17.94 -18.42 9.70
CA SER A 140 17.99 -18.61 11.15
C SER A 140 19.25 -19.35 11.62
N LYS A 141 19.51 -19.17 12.92
CA LYS A 141 20.56 -19.88 13.66
C LYS A 141 20.27 -21.37 13.88
N ASP A 142 19.06 -21.83 13.58
CA ASP A 142 18.70 -23.26 13.56
C ASP A 142 19.26 -24.03 12.35
N GLY A 143 19.82 -23.31 11.36
CA GLY A 143 20.39 -23.87 10.15
C GLY A 143 19.42 -24.02 8.98
N TYR A 144 18.16 -23.58 9.13
CA TYR A 144 17.17 -23.63 8.06
C TYR A 144 17.11 -22.33 7.25
N ILE A 145 16.82 -22.51 5.97
CA ILE A 145 16.28 -21.48 5.08
C ILE A 145 14.81 -21.81 4.88
N LEU A 146 13.92 -20.85 5.12
CA LEU A 146 12.51 -20.97 4.79
C LEU A 146 12.15 -19.93 3.74
N VAL A 147 11.37 -20.32 2.74
CA VAL A 147 10.75 -19.43 1.75
C VAL A 147 9.25 -19.54 1.93
N TRP A 148 8.61 -18.39 2.05
CA TRP A 148 7.23 -18.22 2.44
C TRP A 148 6.42 -17.62 1.30
N ASP A 149 5.15 -17.98 1.21
CA ASP A 149 4.16 -17.16 0.54
C ASP A 149 3.79 -15.97 1.45
N SER A 150 3.72 -14.77 0.89
CA SER A 150 3.45 -13.53 1.65
C SER A 150 1.95 -13.23 1.84
N GLY A 151 1.06 -14.00 1.20
CA GLY A 151 -0.38 -13.87 1.40
C GLY A 151 -0.78 -14.21 2.83
N TYR A 152 -1.87 -13.62 3.33
CA TYR A 152 -2.42 -13.97 4.64
C TYR A 152 -3.36 -15.19 4.53
N PRO A 153 -3.20 -16.24 5.34
CA PRO A 153 -2.08 -16.49 6.26
C PRO A 153 -0.81 -16.93 5.52
N ALA A 154 0.35 -16.50 6.02
CA ALA A 154 1.64 -16.84 5.42
C ALA A 154 1.97 -18.31 5.68
N HIS A 155 2.51 -18.98 4.67
CA HIS A 155 2.84 -20.40 4.76
C HIS A 155 4.18 -20.71 4.10
N VAL A 156 4.89 -21.70 4.64
CA VAL A 156 6.15 -22.16 4.07
C VAL A 156 5.90 -22.82 2.71
N LYS A 157 6.45 -22.21 1.66
CA LYS A 157 6.45 -22.75 0.30
C LYS A 157 7.59 -23.73 0.09
N TYR A 158 8.79 -23.38 0.56
CA TYR A 158 9.98 -24.22 0.49
C TYR A 158 10.80 -24.09 1.76
N TYR A 159 11.55 -25.14 2.09
CA TYR A 159 12.57 -25.08 3.13
C TYR A 159 13.77 -25.92 2.74
N ARG A 160 14.95 -25.55 3.24
CA ARG A 160 16.20 -26.32 3.13
C ARG A 160 16.92 -26.35 4.47
N ASP A 161 17.37 -27.54 4.85
CA ASP A 161 18.29 -27.73 5.96
C ASP A 161 19.72 -27.56 5.46
N MET A 162 20.42 -26.53 5.93
CA MET A 162 21.79 -26.26 5.51
C MET A 162 22.82 -27.08 6.29
N LYS A 163 22.42 -27.78 7.35
CA LYS A 163 23.30 -28.70 8.07
C LYS A 163 23.68 -29.90 7.20
N ASP A 164 22.87 -30.25 6.21
CA ASP A 164 23.20 -31.25 5.18
C ASP A 164 24.45 -30.88 4.37
N PHE A 165 24.78 -29.58 4.32
CA PHE A 165 25.98 -29.03 3.69
C PHE A 165 27.04 -28.62 4.72
N CYS A 166 26.99 -29.14 5.95
CA CYS A 166 27.91 -28.80 7.04
C CYS A 166 27.86 -27.32 7.46
N TRP A 167 26.73 -26.64 7.27
CA TRP A 167 26.55 -25.28 7.80
C TRP A 167 26.11 -25.33 9.26
N LYS A 168 26.68 -24.44 10.06
CA LYS A 168 26.30 -24.23 11.45
C LYS A 168 25.03 -23.37 11.56
N TYR A 169 24.94 -22.34 10.73
CA TYR A 169 23.74 -21.51 10.60
C TYR A 169 23.75 -20.66 9.34
N THR A 170 22.56 -20.22 8.93
CA THR A 170 22.34 -19.30 7.81
C THR A 170 22.31 -17.86 8.33
N GLN A 171 22.85 -16.91 7.58
CA GLN A 171 23.04 -15.52 8.04
C GLN A 171 22.32 -14.49 7.19
N TYR A 172 22.33 -14.65 5.87
CA TYR A 172 21.81 -13.66 4.95
C TYR A 172 21.08 -14.33 3.80
N SER A 173 20.07 -13.66 3.26
CA SER A 173 19.32 -14.11 2.08
C SER A 173 19.04 -12.94 1.16
N GLN A 174 19.05 -13.18 -0.14
CA GLN A 174 18.69 -12.17 -1.14
C GLN A 174 18.12 -12.82 -2.41
N PHE A 175 16.93 -12.37 -2.80
CA PHE A 175 16.35 -12.72 -4.10
C PHE A 175 17.12 -11.99 -5.21
N ASN A 176 17.31 -12.65 -6.35
CA ASN A 176 17.77 -11.95 -7.55
C ASN A 176 16.68 -11.03 -8.11
N GLN A 177 17.05 -10.19 -9.08
CA GLN A 177 16.15 -9.18 -9.68
C GLN A 177 14.85 -9.75 -10.26
N SER A 178 14.87 -11.01 -10.72
CA SER A 178 13.71 -11.69 -11.32
C SER A 178 12.95 -12.61 -10.36
N ASP A 179 13.36 -12.68 -9.09
CA ASP A 179 12.80 -13.55 -8.04
C ASP A 179 12.84 -15.06 -8.36
N THR A 180 13.70 -15.47 -9.28
CA THR A 180 13.87 -16.88 -9.71
C THR A 180 14.95 -17.61 -8.91
N LEU A 181 15.91 -16.87 -8.36
CA LEU A 181 17.02 -17.40 -7.59
C LEU A 181 17.07 -16.76 -6.20
N LEU A 182 17.51 -17.55 -5.22
CA LEU A 182 17.77 -17.10 -3.86
C LEU A 182 19.24 -17.34 -3.50
N LEU A 183 19.99 -16.27 -3.29
CA LEU A 183 21.30 -16.34 -2.68
C LEU A 183 21.13 -16.44 -1.17
N VAL A 184 21.89 -17.34 -0.54
CA VAL A 184 21.98 -17.46 0.91
C VAL A 184 23.44 -17.54 1.32
N SER A 185 23.81 -16.85 2.39
CA SER A 185 25.12 -17.01 3.04
C SER A 185 24.98 -17.60 4.43
N GLY A 186 26.03 -18.26 4.90
CA GLY A 186 26.07 -18.87 6.22
C GLY A 186 27.47 -19.20 6.69
N VAL A 187 27.54 -19.78 7.89
CA VAL A 187 28.81 -20.22 8.49
C VAL A 187 28.95 -21.71 8.29
N HIS A 188 30.03 -22.12 7.64
CA HIS A 188 30.39 -23.51 7.47
C HIS A 188 31.30 -23.99 8.60
N PHE A 189 31.20 -25.27 8.94
CA PHE A 189 32.18 -25.93 9.80
C PHE A 189 33.53 -26.06 9.07
N GLY A 190 34.42 -25.10 9.24
CA GLY A 190 35.85 -25.36 8.99
C GLY A 190 36.42 -26.34 10.03
N SER A 191 37.70 -26.69 9.89
CA SER A 191 38.44 -27.44 10.94
C SER A 191 38.24 -26.78 12.32
N THR A 192 38.48 -27.51 13.41
CA THR A 192 38.11 -27.15 14.81
C THR A 192 38.49 -25.73 15.28
N HIS A 193 39.29 -24.98 14.52
CA HIS A 193 39.75 -23.62 14.81
C HIS A 193 39.46 -22.60 13.69
N SER A 194 38.64 -22.93 12.69
CA SER A 194 38.32 -22.03 11.57
C SER A 194 36.82 -22.02 11.27
N THR A 195 36.22 -20.84 11.28
CA THR A 195 34.88 -20.59 10.75
C THR A 195 35.02 -19.89 9.42
N SER A 196 34.62 -20.54 8.34
CA SER A 196 34.54 -19.93 7.01
C SER A 196 33.10 -19.51 6.70
N GLY A 197 32.96 -18.41 5.97
CA GLY A 197 31.69 -18.03 5.36
C GLY A 197 31.53 -18.76 4.03
N GLU A 198 30.34 -19.27 3.76
CA GLU A 198 29.98 -19.88 2.49
C GLU A 198 28.71 -19.24 1.93
N ILE A 199 28.52 -19.39 0.62
CA ILE A 199 27.35 -18.95 -0.12
C ILE A 199 26.77 -20.10 -0.93
N ALA A 200 25.45 -20.13 -1.02
CA ALA A 200 24.70 -21.06 -1.87
C ALA A 200 23.67 -20.25 -2.68
N VAL A 201 23.36 -20.71 -3.89
CA VAL A 201 22.32 -20.12 -4.73
C VAL A 201 21.31 -21.21 -5.07
N PHE A 202 20.05 -20.97 -4.74
CA PHE A 202 18.94 -21.90 -4.97
C PHE A 202 18.08 -21.43 -6.13
N SER A 203 17.65 -22.38 -6.96
CA SER A 203 16.54 -22.17 -7.90
C SER A 203 15.22 -22.26 -7.15
N LEU A 204 14.31 -21.32 -7.40
CA LEU A 204 12.95 -21.30 -6.85
C LEU A 204 11.88 -21.72 -7.86
N GLU A 205 12.31 -22.05 -9.09
CA GLU A 205 11.50 -22.71 -10.13
C GLU A 205 11.49 -24.24 -9.96
#